data_AF-A0A7V7DPE6-F1
#
_entry.id   AF-A0A7V7DPE6-F1
#
_cell.length_a   1.000
_cell.length_b   1.000
_cell.length_c   1.000
_cell.angle_alpha   90.00
_cell.angle_beta   90.00
_cell.angle_gamma   90.00
#
_symmetry.space_group_name_H-M   'P 1'
#
loop_
_entity.id
_entity.type
_entity.pdbx_description
1 polymer ?
#
loop_
_entity_poly.entity_id
_entity_poly.type
_entity_poly.pdbx_seq_one_letter_code
_entity_poly.pdbx_strand_id
1 'polypeptide(L)' 'MYAYDAYFLDCALRQRAPLLTLDRRLKASAQNLNVETMEV' A
#
# COMPACT_ATOMS: atom_id res chain seq x y z
N MET A 1 -1.47 -10.42 -6.31
CA MET A 1 -1.44 -9.79 -4.98
C MET A 1 -1.34 -10.91 -3.98
N TYR A 2 -0.26 -10.94 -3.22
CA TYR A 2 -0.04 -11.96 -2.19
C TYR A 2 -0.79 -11.59 -0.90
N ALA A 3 -0.97 -12.56 0.00
CA ALA A 3 -1.63 -12.30 1.29
C ALA A 3 -0.91 -11.21 2.11
N TYR A 4 0.40 -11.10 1.95
CA TYR A 4 1.22 -10.07 2.58
C TYR A 4 0.88 -8.65 2.08
N ASP A 5 0.69 -8.46 0.78
CA ASP A 5 0.35 -7.17 0.18
C ASP A 5 -0.94 -6.60 0.80
N ALA A 6 -1.96 -7.45 0.93
CA ALA A 6 -3.25 -7.08 1.51
C ALA A 6 -3.13 -6.71 3.00
N TYR A 7 -2.31 -7.45 3.76
CA TYR A 7 -2.04 -7.14 5.16
C TYR A 7 -1.36 -5.77 5.33
N PHE A 8 -0.41 -5.44 4.44
CA PHE A 8 0.27 -4.14 4.48
C PHE A 8 -0.66 -2.98 4.11
N LEU A 9 -1.53 -3.19 3.12
CA LEU A 9 -2.56 -2.22 2.77
C LEU A 9 -3.54 -1.98 3.94
N ASP A 10 -3.99 -3.05 4.61
CA ASP A 10 -4.85 -2.96 5.79
C ASP A 10 -4.16 -2.19 6.94
N CYS A 11 -2.88 -2.45 7.18
CA CYS A 11 -2.09 -1.68 8.15
C CYS A 11 -2.02 -0.19 7.79
N ALA A 12 -1.69 0.13 6.54
CA ALA A 12 -1.58 1.50 6.05
C ALA A 12 -2.91 2.26 6.18
N LEU A 13 -4.02 1.61 5.85
CA LEU A 13 -5.38 2.16 6.00
C LEU A 13 -5.73 2.44 7.46
N ARG A 14 -5.52 1.47 8.35
CA ARG A 14 -5.85 1.60 9.78
C ARG A 14 -5.03 2.69 10.46
N GLN A 15 -3.76 2.83 10.06
CA GLN A 15 -2.83 3.78 10.65
C GLN A 15 -2.83 5.15 9.95
N ARG A 16 -3.56 5.28 8.82
CA ARG A 16 -3.52 6.46 7.94
C ARG A 16 -2.07 6.84 7.59
N ALA A 17 -1.25 5.83 7.33
CA ALA A 17 0.17 5.97 7.04
C ALA A 17 0.43 5.73 5.55
N PRO A 18 1.43 6.40 4.96
CA PRO A 18 1.83 6.13 3.59
C PRO A 18 2.45 4.74 3.46
N LEU A 19 2.15 4.05 2.36
CA LEU A 19 2.76 2.77 2.00
C LEU A 19 4.06 3.01 1.22
N LEU A 20 5.18 2.62 1.82
CA LEU A 20 6.49 2.63 1.18
C LEU A 20 6.67 1.37 0.34
N THR A 21 6.78 1.50 -0.98
CA THR A 21 7.01 0.34 -1.86
C THR A 21 7.60 0.73 -3.20
N LEU A 22 8.44 -0.15 -3.75
CA LEU A 22 8.92 -0.11 -5.14
C LEU A 22 8.10 -1.00 -6.08
N ASP A 23 7.19 -1.80 -5.54
CA ASP A 23 6.32 -2.66 -6.32
C ASP A 23 5.21 -1.83 -6.98
N ARG A 24 5.26 -1.75 -8.31
CA ARG A 24 4.30 -0.97 -9.10
C ARG A 24 2.87 -1.51 -9.02
N ARG A 25 2.67 -2.82 -8.87
CA ARG A 25 1.33 -3.42 -8.73
C ARG A 25 0.74 -3.12 -7.36
N LEU A 26 1.55 -3.17 -6.32
CA LEU A 26 1.14 -2.81 -4.97
C LEU A 26 0.82 -1.32 -4.86
N LYS A 27 1.65 -0.47 -5.48
CA LYS A 27 1.40 0.98 -5.57
C LYS A 27 0.06 1.29 -6.24
N ALA A 28 -0.25 0.67 -7.38
CA ALA A 28 -1.54 0.85 -8.04
C ALA A 28 -2.72 0.43 -7.14
N SER A 29 -2.53 -0.65 -6.37
CA SER A 29 -3.56 -1.13 -5.44
C SER A 29 -3.76 -0.20 -4.25
N ALA A 30 -2.68 0.36 -3.70
CA ALA A 30 -2.72 1.37 -2.65
C ALA A 30 -3.42 2.66 -3.13
N GLN A 31 -3.12 3.12 -4.33
CA GLN A 31 -3.76 4.29 -4.94
C GLN A 31 -5.27 4.08 -5.12
N ASN A 32 -5.71 2.90 -5.59
CA ASN A 32 -7.13 2.56 -5.68
C ASN A 32 -7.85 2.57 -4.32
N LEU A 33 -7.11 2.34 -3.23
CA LEU A 33 -7.59 2.37 -1.85
C LEU A 33 -7.41 3.73 -1.18
N ASN A 34 -6.98 4.76 -1.91
CA ASN A 34 -6.62 6.10 -1.39
C ASN A 34 -5.56 6.06 -0.28
N VAL A 35 -4.69 5.06 -0.30
CA VAL A 35 -3.51 5.00 0.56
C VAL A 35 -2.39 5.79 -0.12
N GLU A 36 -1.82 6.76 0.58
CA GLU A 36 -0.67 7.51 0.11
C GLU A 36 0.53 6.57 -0.10
N THR A 37 1.34 6.79 -1.13
CA THR A 37 2.48 5.90 -1.44
C THR A 37 3.75 6.70 -1.59
N MET A 38 4.86 6.20 -1.04
CA MET A 38 6.20 6.77 -1.19
C MET A 38 7.12 5.76 -1.89
N GLU A 39 8.09 6.28 -2.65
CA GLU A 39 9.17 5.50 -3.28
C GLU A 39 10.51 5.85 -2.59
N VAL A 40 11.42 4.88 -2.51
CA VAL A 40 12.81 5.04 -2.01
C VAL A 40 13.81 4.74 -3.11
#